data_AF-A0A3B8M1C5-F1
#
_entry.id   AF-A0A3B8M1C5-F1
#
_cell.length_a   1.000
_cell.length_b   1.000
_cell.length_c   1.000
_cell.angle_alpha   90.00
_cell.angle_beta   90.00
_cell.angle_gamma   90.00
#
_symmetry.space_group_name_H-M   'P 1'
#
loop_
_entity.id
_entity.type
_entity.pdbx_description
1 polymer ?
#
loop_
_entity_poly.entity_id
_entity_poly.type
_entity_poly.pdbx_seq_one_letter_code
_entity_poly.pdbx_strand_id
1 'polypeptide(L)'
;LMSRLETLFRESGLVGSGWQVSKAAVVATANLLRVDDGYVIVDLESGIPAMLVPYYLFAGLRIGSLPLFDDNDPQVLLRFLETHRGTLRQHLGDDGFQRLSNDAEKLIQHSLLWKQAEIAVGRRGLPIVSRRFRDAYRRRRFDIWKQNGLIDDTTYEKLRSSSRLLTRPLYWLGFIPTAVGRVLQRLHGHRTFRQQFKDAVRNSRVRDELLKAYCERKSRAWQEQGRVQPIRMFSKLSLRFVGNWALSKTVPAPVQRWLSDSDHRRTSLQRMFLLAVSARFQREFGKYAIRGAIREWDKAGRLQPGELQALQSESSSQNFDEYARCFGMHLSVKLIAPLLIPLKIGGVFAFVLTGDVLCLLPIVVSPACRTAITLWRMARNVGRRVNYGEALLVGVLPVIGNLAYPVQMFASHRRLATFLIRDNAARLGRWLPIYGGRDSRVEIAAVKAANLPLELLEIGLSLTAAIRRLFVRTSKTGPTEQVPVILSASRWDRLIDSQLKLLAETEASHQSVSERIDHLVDEPNRLRAAS
;
A
#
# COMPACT_ATOMS: atom_id res chain seq x y z
N LEU A 1 -26.29 -13.70 -2.17
CA LEU A 1 -26.60 -12.49 -1.37
C LEU A 1 -26.08 -11.20 -1.97
N MET A 2 -24.77 -10.94 -2.06
CA MET A 2 -24.24 -9.67 -2.60
C MET A 2 -24.86 -9.25 -3.95
N SER A 3 -25.01 -10.19 -4.89
CA SER A 3 -25.68 -9.90 -6.17
C SER A 3 -27.16 -9.54 -6.02
N ARG A 4 -27.86 -10.13 -5.04
CA ARG A 4 -29.26 -9.77 -4.72
C ARG A 4 -29.32 -8.38 -4.06
N LEU A 5 -28.38 -8.07 -3.16
CA LEU A 5 -28.29 -6.76 -2.51
C LEU A 5 -27.92 -5.65 -3.50
N GLU A 6 -26.97 -5.93 -4.41
CA GLU A 6 -26.62 -5.06 -5.53
C GLU A 6 -27.82 -4.80 -6.44
N THR A 7 -28.61 -5.84 -6.75
CA THR A 7 -29.88 -5.69 -7.46
C THR A 7 -30.87 -4.83 -6.67
N LEU A 8 -31.06 -5.10 -5.38
CA LEU A 8 -31.95 -4.31 -4.53
C LEU A 8 -31.53 -2.83 -4.48
N PHE A 9 -30.24 -2.53 -4.39
CA PHE A 9 -29.74 -1.16 -4.42
C PHE A 9 -30.05 -0.47 -5.75
N ARG A 10 -29.95 -1.19 -6.86
CA ARG A 10 -30.32 -0.65 -8.19
C ARG A 10 -31.83 -0.43 -8.28
N GLU A 11 -32.62 -1.39 -7.83
CA GLU A 11 -34.09 -1.33 -7.84
C GLU A 11 -34.65 -0.26 -6.89
N SER A 12 -33.95 0.00 -5.78
CA SER A 12 -34.32 1.02 -4.79
C SER A 12 -33.76 2.41 -5.13
N GLY A 13 -33.13 2.59 -6.27
CA GLY A 13 -32.60 3.89 -6.72
C GLY A 13 -31.27 4.30 -6.08
N LEU A 14 -30.64 3.45 -5.26
CA LEU A 14 -29.30 3.64 -4.70
C LEU A 14 -28.19 3.18 -5.67
N VAL A 15 -28.35 3.51 -6.96
CA VAL A 15 -27.50 3.01 -8.06
C VAL A 15 -26.03 3.38 -7.85
N GLY A 16 -25.78 4.61 -7.38
CA GLY A 16 -24.46 5.12 -7.05
C GLY A 16 -23.79 4.44 -5.86
N SER A 17 -24.53 3.78 -4.97
CA SER A 17 -23.97 2.99 -3.86
C SER A 17 -23.90 1.50 -4.19
N GLY A 18 -24.57 1.05 -5.26
CA GLY A 18 -24.58 -0.37 -5.64
C GLY A 18 -23.19 -0.95 -5.89
N TRP A 19 -22.23 -0.14 -6.36
CA TRP A 19 -20.86 -0.62 -6.58
C TRP A 19 -20.15 -0.98 -5.27
N GLN A 20 -20.56 -0.39 -4.15
CA GLN A 20 -20.01 -0.67 -2.81
C GLN A 20 -20.39 -2.06 -2.31
N VAL A 21 -21.37 -2.71 -2.94
CA VAL A 21 -21.78 -4.10 -2.64
C VAL A 21 -21.64 -5.02 -3.85
N SER A 22 -21.05 -4.53 -4.94
CA SER A 22 -20.87 -5.30 -6.18
C SER A 22 -19.75 -6.31 -6.06
N LYS A 23 -20.01 -7.58 -6.39
CA LYS A 23 -18.96 -8.61 -6.38
C LYS A 23 -17.83 -8.29 -7.36
N ALA A 24 -18.14 -7.60 -8.45
CA ALA A 24 -17.19 -7.21 -9.48
C ALA A 24 -16.31 -6.03 -9.04
N ALA A 25 -16.74 -5.25 -8.05
CA ALA A 25 -15.93 -4.20 -7.48
C ALA A 25 -14.94 -4.77 -6.46
N VAL A 26 -13.67 -4.40 -6.62
CA VAL A 26 -12.55 -4.96 -5.85
C VAL A 26 -12.60 -4.55 -4.36
N VAL A 27 -13.23 -3.41 -4.06
CA VAL A 27 -13.28 -2.81 -2.70
C VAL A 27 -14.58 -3.17 -1.95
N ALA A 28 -15.60 -3.65 -2.66
CA ALA A 28 -16.98 -3.79 -2.15
C ALA A 28 -17.19 -4.79 -1.00
N THR A 29 -16.21 -5.64 -0.69
CA THR A 29 -16.38 -6.62 0.42
C THR A 29 -15.74 -6.22 1.71
N ALA A 30 -15.01 -5.11 1.74
CA ALA A 30 -14.71 -4.46 3.02
C ALA A 30 -15.99 -3.91 3.66
N ASN A 31 -17.03 -3.64 2.85
CA ASN A 31 -18.24 -2.95 3.28
C ASN A 31 -19.34 -3.89 3.81
N LEU A 32 -19.14 -5.20 3.72
CA LEU A 32 -20.11 -6.23 4.13
C LEU A 32 -19.45 -7.25 5.05
N LEU A 33 -19.79 -7.21 6.33
CA LEU A 33 -19.37 -8.22 7.31
C LEU A 33 -20.43 -9.29 7.45
N ARG A 34 -19.99 -10.55 7.55
CA ARG A 34 -20.86 -11.67 7.92
C ARG A 34 -20.96 -11.71 9.45
N VAL A 35 -22.18 -11.81 9.95
CA VAL A 35 -22.51 -12.08 11.37
C VAL A 35 -23.28 -13.39 11.44
N ASP A 36 -23.42 -13.97 12.64
CA ASP A 36 -23.96 -15.33 12.81
C ASP A 36 -25.35 -15.51 12.14
N ASP A 37 -26.22 -14.51 12.26
CA ASP A 37 -27.58 -14.51 11.72
C ASP A 37 -27.76 -13.65 10.44
N GLY A 38 -26.67 -13.20 9.79
CA GLY A 38 -26.82 -12.36 8.61
C GLY A 38 -25.57 -11.61 8.15
N TYR A 39 -25.80 -10.41 7.62
CA TYR A 39 -24.74 -9.54 7.13
C TYR A 39 -24.98 -8.11 7.57
N VAL A 40 -23.92 -7.43 7.99
CA VAL A 40 -23.93 -6.01 8.36
C VAL A 40 -23.18 -5.22 7.30
N ILE A 41 -23.82 -4.17 6.79
CA ILE A 41 -23.15 -3.18 5.94
C ILE A 41 -22.45 -2.20 6.87
N VAL A 42 -21.13 -2.14 6.81
CA VAL A 42 -20.31 -1.38 7.76
C VAL A 42 -20.02 0.03 7.27
N ASP A 43 -19.81 0.18 5.97
CA ASP A 43 -19.38 1.45 5.39
C ASP A 43 -20.00 1.64 4.00
N LEU A 44 -20.75 2.73 3.84
CA LEU A 44 -21.28 3.19 2.56
C LEU A 44 -20.63 4.53 2.16
N GLU A 45 -19.50 4.92 2.77
CA GLU A 45 -18.77 6.12 2.39
C GLU A 45 -17.86 5.86 1.17
N SER A 46 -18.06 6.61 0.09
CA SER A 46 -17.21 6.53 -1.11
C SER A 46 -15.77 6.95 -0.82
N GLY A 47 -14.84 6.00 -1.00
CA GLY A 47 -13.44 6.34 -1.25
C GLY A 47 -13.16 6.68 -2.71
N ILE A 48 -13.66 5.85 -3.66
CA ILE A 48 -13.16 5.82 -5.05
C ILE A 48 -14.25 5.28 -6.00
N PRO A 49 -14.59 6.00 -7.08
CA PRO A 49 -15.61 5.54 -8.04
C PRO A 49 -15.22 4.22 -8.71
N ALA A 50 -16.21 3.37 -9.00
CA ALA A 50 -16.04 2.07 -9.64
C ALA A 50 -15.70 2.18 -11.14
N MET A 51 -14.52 2.73 -11.45
CA MET A 51 -14.01 2.93 -12.81
C MET A 51 -13.74 1.61 -13.56
N LEU A 52 -13.61 0.50 -12.83
CA LEU A 52 -13.25 -0.81 -13.38
C LEU A 52 -14.47 -1.71 -13.68
N VAL A 53 -15.69 -1.22 -13.41
CA VAL A 53 -16.92 -2.00 -13.60
C VAL A 53 -17.76 -1.37 -14.71
N PRO A 54 -17.80 -1.95 -15.92
CA PRO A 54 -18.45 -1.35 -17.10
C PRO A 54 -19.90 -0.92 -16.85
N TYR A 55 -20.68 -1.72 -16.10
CA TYR A 55 -22.07 -1.39 -15.77
C TYR A 55 -22.21 0.00 -15.12
N TYR A 56 -21.36 0.33 -14.13
CA TYR A 56 -21.46 1.60 -13.41
C TYR A 56 -20.98 2.79 -14.25
N LEU A 57 -20.09 2.57 -15.22
CA LEU A 57 -19.76 3.59 -16.22
C LEU A 57 -20.98 3.93 -17.09
N PHE A 58 -21.69 2.92 -17.59
CA PHE A 58 -22.90 3.13 -18.39
C PHE A 58 -24.05 3.72 -17.58
N ALA A 59 -24.25 3.27 -16.33
CA ALA A 59 -25.24 3.83 -15.42
C ALA A 59 -24.94 5.31 -15.14
N GLY A 60 -23.66 5.65 -14.90
CA GLY A 60 -23.19 7.03 -14.78
C GLY A 60 -23.53 7.88 -15.99
N LEU A 61 -23.20 7.41 -17.20
CA LEU A 61 -23.55 8.11 -18.45
C LEU A 61 -25.06 8.37 -18.57
N ARG A 62 -25.90 7.40 -18.20
CA ARG A 62 -27.37 7.53 -18.26
C ARG A 62 -27.91 8.61 -17.33
N ILE A 63 -27.39 8.70 -16.10
CA ILE A 63 -27.78 9.74 -15.15
C ILE A 63 -27.00 11.05 -15.34
N GLY A 64 -26.12 11.11 -16.34
CA GLY A 64 -25.33 12.28 -16.66
C GLY A 64 -24.20 12.57 -15.67
N SER A 65 -23.59 11.55 -15.06
CA SER A 65 -22.40 11.66 -14.20
C SER A 65 -21.32 10.66 -14.63
N LEU A 66 -20.16 11.15 -15.10
CA LEU A 66 -19.00 10.30 -15.38
C LEU A 66 -17.76 10.83 -14.63
N PRO A 67 -17.27 10.13 -13.59
CA PRO A 67 -17.74 8.83 -13.10
C PRO A 67 -19.07 8.87 -12.33
N LEU A 68 -19.65 7.67 -12.14
CA LEU A 68 -20.78 7.49 -11.23
C LEU A 68 -20.26 7.60 -9.78
N PHE A 69 -20.66 8.66 -9.09
CA PHE A 69 -20.45 8.83 -7.65
C PHE A 69 -21.59 8.13 -6.88
N ASP A 70 -21.70 8.34 -5.57
CA ASP A 70 -22.82 7.86 -4.72
C ASP A 70 -24.16 8.56 -5.02
N ASP A 71 -24.44 8.76 -6.31
CA ASP A 71 -25.64 9.39 -6.81
C ASP A 71 -26.84 8.45 -6.73
N ASN A 72 -27.88 8.93 -6.04
CA ASN A 72 -29.19 8.28 -6.00
C ASN A 72 -30.05 8.75 -7.19
N ASP A 73 -30.93 7.86 -7.67
CA ASP A 73 -32.02 8.17 -8.59
C ASP A 73 -33.30 8.45 -7.78
N PRO A 74 -33.73 9.72 -7.67
CA PRO A 74 -34.89 10.10 -6.86
C PRO A 74 -36.19 9.45 -7.32
N GLN A 75 -36.36 9.28 -8.64
CA GLN A 75 -37.61 8.74 -9.19
C GLN A 75 -37.73 7.25 -8.89
N VAL A 76 -36.63 6.52 -9.03
CA VAL A 76 -36.58 5.10 -8.72
C VAL A 76 -36.75 4.87 -7.22
N LEU A 77 -36.10 5.67 -6.37
CA LEU A 77 -36.22 5.56 -4.91
C LEU A 77 -37.67 5.77 -4.43
N LEU A 78 -38.33 6.85 -4.86
CA LEU A 78 -39.71 7.14 -4.47
C LEU A 78 -40.69 6.07 -5.00
N ARG A 79 -40.49 5.61 -6.24
CA ARG A 79 -41.32 4.53 -6.81
C ARG A 79 -41.13 3.22 -6.05
N PHE A 80 -39.91 2.91 -5.64
CA PHE A 80 -39.62 1.70 -4.87
C PHE A 80 -40.34 1.71 -3.53
N LEU A 81 -40.33 2.84 -2.81
CA LEU A 81 -41.04 2.99 -1.54
C LEU A 81 -42.56 2.79 -1.68
N GLU A 82 -43.16 3.36 -2.73
CA GLU A 82 -44.60 3.19 -2.95
C GLU A 82 -44.95 1.76 -3.38
N THR A 83 -44.16 1.17 -4.28
CA THR A 83 -44.38 -0.21 -4.77
C THR A 83 -44.30 -1.23 -3.64
N HIS A 84 -43.39 -1.03 -2.69
CA HIS A 84 -43.18 -1.95 -1.57
C HIS A 84 -43.83 -1.49 -0.26
N ARG A 85 -44.75 -0.53 -0.33
CA ARG A 85 -45.38 0.10 0.84
C ARG A 85 -45.99 -0.91 1.81
N GLY A 86 -46.71 -1.92 1.31
CA GLY A 86 -47.32 -2.95 2.15
C GLY A 86 -46.30 -3.74 2.96
N THR A 87 -45.27 -4.25 2.30
CA THR A 87 -44.17 -5.00 2.93
C THR A 87 -43.38 -4.14 3.91
N LEU A 88 -43.05 -2.90 3.53
CA LEU A 88 -42.29 -1.99 4.38
C LEU A 88 -43.08 -1.60 5.64
N ARG A 89 -44.39 -1.34 5.52
CA ARG A 89 -45.26 -1.08 6.67
C ARG A 89 -45.38 -2.30 7.60
N GLN A 90 -45.46 -3.50 7.04
CA GLN A 90 -45.50 -4.72 7.84
C GLN A 90 -44.23 -4.90 8.69
N HIS A 91 -43.06 -4.56 8.15
CA HIS A 91 -41.77 -4.74 8.85
C HIS A 91 -41.37 -3.57 9.75
N LEU A 92 -41.68 -2.34 9.36
CA LEU A 92 -41.24 -1.12 10.07
C LEU A 92 -42.34 -0.51 10.95
N GLY A 93 -43.58 -0.95 10.80
CA GLY A 93 -44.77 -0.26 11.30
C GLY A 93 -45.08 0.99 10.49
N ASP A 94 -46.24 1.58 10.74
CA ASP A 94 -46.69 2.81 10.06
C ASP A 94 -45.76 4.00 10.33
N ASP A 95 -45.37 4.20 11.59
CA ASP A 95 -44.45 5.27 11.99
C ASP A 95 -43.03 5.07 11.41
N GLY A 96 -42.59 3.82 11.28
CA GLY A 96 -41.31 3.49 10.67
C GLY A 96 -41.31 3.78 9.17
N PHE A 97 -42.38 3.40 8.46
CA PHE A 97 -42.54 3.74 7.05
C PHE A 97 -42.59 5.25 6.83
N GLN A 98 -43.35 5.99 7.65
CA GLN A 98 -43.44 7.45 7.51
C GLN A 98 -42.09 8.12 7.74
N ARG A 99 -41.31 7.67 8.73
CA ARG A 99 -39.93 8.15 8.95
C ARG A 99 -39.03 7.88 7.75
N LEU A 100 -39.07 6.65 7.21
CA LEU A 100 -38.29 6.27 6.03
C LEU A 100 -38.62 7.14 4.81
N SER A 101 -39.90 7.37 4.54
CA SER A 101 -40.34 8.24 3.43
C SER A 101 -39.86 9.68 3.64
N ASN A 102 -40.02 10.23 4.84
CA ASN A 102 -39.53 11.57 5.17
C ASN A 102 -38.00 11.68 5.00
N ASP A 103 -37.24 10.66 5.39
CA ASP A 103 -35.79 10.66 5.28
C ASP A 103 -35.33 10.48 3.82
N ALA A 104 -36.06 9.71 3.00
CA ALA A 104 -35.82 9.61 1.57
C ALA A 104 -36.03 10.96 0.86
N GLU A 105 -37.10 11.68 1.21
CA GLU A 105 -37.35 13.03 0.69
C GLU A 105 -36.24 14.02 1.12
N LYS A 106 -35.83 14.00 2.39
CA LYS A 106 -34.69 14.79 2.87
C LYS A 106 -33.41 14.43 2.12
N LEU A 107 -33.12 13.15 1.91
CA LEU A 107 -31.94 12.70 1.18
C LEU A 107 -31.95 13.25 -0.25
N ILE A 108 -33.07 13.15 -0.96
CA ILE A 108 -33.24 13.70 -2.30
C ILE A 108 -33.00 15.22 -2.28
N GLN A 109 -33.60 15.94 -1.33
CA GLN A 109 -33.43 17.38 -1.19
C GLN A 109 -31.97 17.76 -0.91
N HIS A 110 -31.30 17.07 0.02
CA HIS A 110 -29.89 17.30 0.36
C HIS A 110 -28.97 17.00 -0.82
N SER A 111 -29.19 15.90 -1.53
CA SER A 111 -28.44 15.57 -2.76
C SER A 111 -28.63 16.66 -3.82
N LEU A 112 -29.85 17.15 -4.03
CA LEU A 112 -30.12 18.24 -4.99
C LEU A 112 -29.42 19.55 -4.59
N LEU A 113 -29.44 19.92 -3.31
CA LEU A 113 -28.77 21.13 -2.81
C LEU A 113 -27.25 21.02 -2.93
N TRP A 114 -26.70 19.84 -2.62
CA TRP A 114 -25.27 19.58 -2.75
C TRP A 114 -24.82 19.65 -4.22
N LYS A 115 -25.55 18.99 -5.14
CA LYS A 115 -25.29 19.03 -6.59
C LYS A 115 -25.36 20.44 -7.17
N GLN A 116 -26.21 21.31 -6.63
CA GLN A 116 -26.31 22.72 -7.04
C GLN A 116 -25.10 23.58 -6.64
N ALA A 117 -24.23 23.09 -5.77
CA ALA A 117 -23.09 23.82 -5.22
C ALA A 117 -21.76 23.05 -5.37
N GLU A 118 -21.71 22.00 -6.18
CA GLU A 118 -20.52 21.17 -6.39
C GLU A 118 -19.91 21.42 -7.79
N ILE A 119 -18.59 21.57 -7.85
CA ILE A 119 -17.86 21.59 -9.13
C ILE A 119 -17.50 20.14 -9.48
N ALA A 120 -18.45 19.41 -10.08
CA ALA A 120 -18.25 18.03 -10.52
C ALA A 120 -17.87 17.98 -12.01
N VAL A 121 -16.60 17.71 -12.30
CA VAL A 121 -16.11 17.48 -13.67
C VAL A 121 -16.72 16.17 -14.18
N GLY A 122 -17.44 16.22 -15.31
CA GLY A 122 -18.09 15.05 -15.90
C GLY A 122 -19.57 14.85 -15.56
N ARG A 123 -20.18 15.73 -14.74
CA ARG A 123 -21.64 15.80 -14.57
C ARG A 123 -22.25 16.73 -15.63
N ARG A 124 -23.38 16.35 -16.24
CA ARG A 124 -24.07 17.13 -17.28
C ARG A 124 -24.55 18.47 -16.74
N GLY A 125 -24.28 19.53 -17.52
CA GLY A 125 -24.56 20.91 -17.17
C GLY A 125 -23.51 21.46 -16.21
N LEU A 126 -22.43 22.04 -16.74
CA LEU A 126 -21.49 22.84 -15.95
C LEU A 126 -22.19 24.17 -15.61
N PRO A 127 -22.81 24.32 -14.42
CA PRO A 127 -23.67 25.45 -14.17
C PRO A 127 -22.85 26.63 -13.63
N ILE A 128 -21.52 26.61 -13.79
CA ILE A 128 -20.56 27.62 -13.33
C ILE A 128 -20.97 29.03 -13.80
N VAL A 129 -21.65 29.12 -14.95
CA VAL A 129 -22.17 30.37 -15.52
C VAL A 129 -23.51 30.82 -14.89
N SER A 130 -24.33 29.89 -14.42
CA SER A 130 -25.66 30.19 -13.90
C SER A 130 -25.60 31.00 -12.61
N ARG A 131 -26.47 32.01 -12.46
CA ARG A 131 -26.56 32.80 -11.21
C ARG A 131 -26.92 31.92 -10.01
N ARG A 132 -27.86 30.99 -10.21
CA ARG A 132 -28.30 30.02 -9.20
C ARG A 132 -27.15 29.19 -8.61
N PHE A 133 -26.30 28.62 -9.47
CA PHE A 133 -25.12 27.88 -9.01
C PHE A 133 -24.12 28.77 -8.30
N ARG A 134 -23.82 29.96 -8.82
CA ARG A 134 -22.87 30.88 -8.18
C ARG A 134 -23.32 31.26 -6.77
N ASP A 135 -24.61 31.50 -6.57
CA ASP A 135 -25.18 31.79 -5.25
C ASP A 135 -25.15 30.57 -4.32
N ALA A 136 -25.54 29.39 -4.82
CA ALA A 136 -25.50 28.14 -4.05
C ALA A 136 -24.07 27.75 -3.65
N TYR A 137 -23.14 27.76 -4.61
CA TYR A 137 -21.71 27.54 -4.41
C TYR A 137 -21.14 28.53 -3.37
N ARG A 138 -21.44 29.83 -3.50
CA ARG A 138 -21.00 30.85 -2.53
C ARG A 138 -21.44 30.51 -1.10
N ARG A 139 -22.73 30.27 -0.89
CA ARG A 139 -23.27 29.95 0.44
C ARG A 139 -22.59 28.71 1.02
N ARG A 140 -22.49 27.65 0.22
CA ARG A 140 -21.82 26.40 0.62
C ARG A 140 -20.35 26.62 0.99
N ARG A 141 -19.62 27.44 0.23
CA ARG A 141 -18.21 27.77 0.55
C ARG A 141 -18.09 28.49 1.89
N PHE A 142 -18.99 29.42 2.22
CA PHE A 142 -18.99 30.09 3.51
C PHE A 142 -19.30 29.13 4.66
N ASP A 143 -20.24 28.21 4.48
CA ASP A 143 -20.56 27.18 5.47
C ASP A 143 -19.35 26.28 5.73
N ILE A 144 -18.67 25.82 4.66
CA ILE A 144 -17.45 25.02 4.76
C ILE A 144 -16.33 25.80 5.48
N TRP A 145 -16.19 27.11 5.23
CA TRP A 145 -15.20 27.93 5.91
C TRP A 145 -15.49 28.06 7.40
N LYS A 146 -16.77 28.21 7.79
CA LYS A 146 -17.18 28.25 9.19
C LYS A 146 -16.94 26.90 9.88
N GLN A 147 -17.39 25.81 9.27
CA GLN A 147 -17.21 24.44 9.79
C GLN A 147 -15.74 24.08 10.00
N ASN A 148 -14.85 24.50 9.09
CA ASN A 148 -13.40 24.25 9.22
C ASN A 148 -12.66 25.25 10.14
N GLY A 149 -13.38 26.16 10.80
CA GLY A 149 -12.80 27.21 11.64
C GLY A 149 -11.83 28.11 10.87
N LEU A 150 -12.13 28.42 9.60
CA LEU A 150 -11.37 29.39 8.80
C LEU A 150 -11.88 30.82 9.03
N ILE A 151 -13.16 30.95 9.37
CA ILE A 151 -13.83 32.20 9.70
C ILE A 151 -14.54 32.09 11.05
N ASP A 152 -14.68 33.21 11.74
CA ASP A 152 -15.54 33.32 12.94
C ASP A 152 -16.99 33.66 12.59
N ASP A 153 -17.89 33.56 13.58
CA ASP A 153 -19.32 33.84 13.39
C ASP A 153 -19.58 35.26 12.87
N THR A 154 -18.84 36.24 13.37
CA THR A 154 -19.00 37.64 12.96
C THR A 154 -18.64 37.85 11.49
N THR A 155 -17.63 37.14 11.00
CA THR A 155 -17.18 37.19 9.61
C THR A 155 -18.10 36.39 8.72
N TYR A 156 -18.62 35.26 9.21
CA TYR A 156 -19.62 34.46 8.51
C TYR A 156 -20.89 35.25 8.20
N GLU A 157 -21.48 35.95 9.17
CA GLU A 157 -22.70 36.74 8.94
C GLU A 157 -22.47 37.88 7.93
N LYS A 158 -21.32 38.55 8.00
CA LYS A 158 -20.92 39.58 7.02
C LYS A 158 -20.72 39.03 5.61
N LEU A 159 -20.21 37.81 5.51
CA LEU A 159 -20.05 37.16 4.21
C LEU A 159 -21.40 36.74 3.63
N ARG A 160 -22.32 36.27 4.48
CA ARG A 160 -23.65 35.81 4.07
C ARG A 160 -24.52 36.94 3.50
N SER A 161 -24.36 38.17 3.99
CA SER A 161 -25.03 39.36 3.45
C SER A 161 -24.39 39.93 2.18
N SER A 162 -23.23 39.41 1.75
CA SER A 162 -22.49 39.90 0.58
C SER A 162 -22.67 38.99 -0.65
N SER A 163 -22.83 39.59 -1.84
CA SER A 163 -22.92 38.83 -3.09
C SER A 163 -21.56 38.43 -3.67
N ARG A 164 -20.46 39.01 -3.17
CA ARG A 164 -19.14 38.96 -3.81
C ARG A 164 -18.25 37.88 -3.18
N LEU A 165 -18.23 36.69 -3.77
CA LEU A 165 -17.29 35.61 -3.41
C LEU A 165 -15.90 35.84 -4.04
N LEU A 166 -15.87 36.02 -5.36
CA LEU A 166 -14.65 36.04 -6.17
C LEU A 166 -13.77 37.27 -5.93
N THR A 167 -14.26 38.32 -5.28
CA THR A 167 -13.46 39.51 -4.97
C THR A 167 -12.88 39.48 -3.56
N ARG A 168 -13.07 38.38 -2.82
CA ARG A 168 -12.59 38.27 -1.43
C ARG A 168 -11.21 37.62 -1.40
N PRO A 169 -10.22 38.21 -0.70
CA PRO A 169 -8.90 37.60 -0.52
C PRO A 169 -9.00 36.19 0.04
N LEU A 170 -9.95 35.95 0.95
CA LEU A 170 -10.20 34.65 1.57
C LEU A 170 -10.44 33.52 0.55
N TYR A 171 -11.10 33.82 -0.58
CA TYR A 171 -11.31 32.87 -1.66
C TYR A 171 -9.99 32.51 -2.36
N TRP A 172 -9.22 33.52 -2.77
CA TRP A 172 -7.97 33.35 -3.49
C TRP A 172 -6.85 32.73 -2.64
N LEU A 173 -6.79 33.07 -1.35
CA LEU A 173 -5.86 32.47 -0.40
C LEU A 173 -6.08 30.95 -0.24
N GLY A 174 -7.27 30.46 -0.56
CA GLY A 174 -7.58 29.02 -0.56
C GLY A 174 -6.93 28.23 -1.69
N PHE A 175 -6.49 28.89 -2.77
CA PHE A 175 -5.74 28.25 -3.85
C PHE A 175 -4.26 28.08 -3.51
N ILE A 176 -3.75 28.78 -2.49
CA ILE A 176 -2.39 28.55 -2.01
C ILE A 176 -2.38 27.15 -1.38
N PRO A 177 -1.69 26.19 -2.00
CA PRO A 177 -1.73 24.82 -1.53
C PRO A 177 -1.13 24.72 -0.12
N THR A 178 -1.47 23.64 0.58
CA THR A 178 -0.92 23.27 1.90
C THR A 178 -1.47 24.05 3.11
N ALA A 179 -0.71 24.07 4.21
CA ALA A 179 -1.08 24.71 5.46
C ALA A 179 -0.98 26.25 5.39
N VAL A 180 -0.14 26.78 4.49
CA VAL A 180 0.10 28.23 4.38
C VAL A 180 -1.16 28.97 3.97
N GLY A 181 -1.86 28.51 2.91
CA GLY A 181 -3.13 29.08 2.49
C GLY A 181 -4.16 29.10 3.60
N ARG A 182 -4.31 27.98 4.34
CA ARG A 182 -5.22 27.89 5.49
C ARG A 182 -4.88 28.87 6.61
N VAL A 183 -3.60 29.07 6.93
CA VAL A 183 -3.17 30.06 7.92
C VAL A 183 -3.52 31.47 7.45
N LEU A 184 -3.20 31.83 6.21
CA LEU A 184 -3.52 33.14 5.64
C LEU A 184 -5.04 33.38 5.62
N GLN A 185 -5.83 32.36 5.28
CA GLN A 185 -7.28 32.41 5.36
C GLN A 185 -7.77 32.69 6.78
N ARG A 186 -7.23 31.98 7.79
CA ARG A 186 -7.57 32.21 9.20
C ARG A 186 -7.15 33.59 9.71
N LEU A 187 -6.00 34.11 9.29
CA LEU A 187 -5.57 35.47 9.65
C LEU A 187 -6.53 36.53 9.15
N HIS A 188 -7.10 36.33 7.96
CA HIS A 188 -8.08 37.24 7.40
C HIS A 188 -9.48 37.06 8.02
N GLY A 189 -9.89 35.80 8.19
CA GLY A 189 -11.26 35.41 8.49
C GLY A 189 -11.62 35.20 9.96
N HIS A 190 -10.63 35.00 10.84
CA HIS A 190 -10.86 34.60 12.22
C HIS A 190 -10.15 35.55 13.19
N ARG A 191 -10.94 36.36 13.92
CA ARG A 191 -10.43 37.41 14.82
C ARG A 191 -9.55 36.88 15.92
N THR A 192 -9.99 35.84 16.64
CA THR A 192 -9.22 35.22 17.73
C THR A 192 -7.89 34.66 17.25
N PHE A 193 -7.89 33.93 16.13
CA PHE A 193 -6.66 33.41 15.53
C PHE A 193 -5.69 34.53 15.13
N ARG A 194 -6.21 35.62 14.54
CA ARG A 194 -5.40 36.80 14.21
C ARG A 194 -4.79 37.44 15.46
N GLN A 195 -5.54 37.51 16.57
CA GLN A 195 -5.02 38.05 17.82
C GLN A 195 -3.91 37.16 18.39
N GLN A 196 -4.17 35.85 18.49
CA GLN A 196 -3.16 34.86 18.91
C GLN A 196 -1.90 34.90 18.04
N PHE A 197 -2.05 35.08 16.72
CA PHE A 197 -0.91 35.23 15.82
C PHE A 197 -0.14 36.53 16.07
N LYS A 198 -0.83 37.66 16.29
CA LYS A 198 -0.18 38.92 16.67
C LYS A 198 0.59 38.77 17.99
N ASP A 199 -0.02 38.10 18.97
CA ASP A 199 0.59 37.86 20.28
C ASP A 199 1.82 36.95 20.14
N ALA A 200 1.75 35.91 19.30
CA ALA A 200 2.89 35.05 18.98
C ALA A 200 4.02 35.78 18.21
N VAL A 201 3.69 36.77 17.38
CA VAL A 201 4.72 37.59 16.71
C VAL A 201 5.38 38.57 17.68
N ARG A 202 4.61 39.12 18.62
CA ARG A 202 5.09 40.14 19.58
C ARG A 202 5.79 39.55 20.80
N ASN A 203 5.37 38.38 21.27
CA ASN A 203 5.89 37.76 22.49
C ASN A 203 6.78 36.55 22.16
N SER A 204 8.08 36.68 22.44
CA SER A 204 9.07 35.63 22.20
C SER A 204 8.79 34.34 22.97
N ARG A 205 8.26 34.43 24.20
CA ARG A 205 7.94 33.25 25.02
C ARG A 205 6.80 32.43 24.42
N VAL A 206 5.72 33.10 24.01
CA VAL A 206 4.57 32.47 23.34
C VAL A 206 5.00 31.85 22.01
N ARG A 207 5.85 32.54 21.25
CA ARG A 207 6.43 32.00 20.02
C ARG A 207 7.21 30.72 20.26
N ASP A 208 8.09 30.72 21.26
CA ASP A 208 8.97 29.58 21.54
C ASP A 208 8.17 28.36 22.02
N GLU A 209 7.14 28.55 22.85
CA GLU A 209 6.23 27.48 23.27
C GLU A 209 5.45 26.88 22.08
N LEU A 210 4.92 27.71 21.19
CA LEU A 210 4.22 27.25 19.98
C LEU A 210 5.14 26.50 19.03
N LEU A 211 6.36 27.01 18.81
CA LEU A 211 7.36 26.36 17.96
C LEU A 211 7.81 25.03 18.55
N LYS A 212 8.03 24.96 19.87
CA LYS A 212 8.38 23.73 20.56
C LYS A 212 7.28 22.69 20.40
N ALA A 213 6.03 23.03 20.70
CA ALA A 213 4.90 22.12 20.54
C ALA A 213 4.73 21.65 19.08
N TYR A 214 4.95 22.51 18.10
CA TYR A 214 4.92 22.14 16.69
C TYR A 214 6.05 21.16 16.32
N CYS A 215 7.29 21.45 16.72
CA CYS A 215 8.44 20.59 16.43
C CYS A 215 8.31 19.22 17.09
N GLU A 216 7.81 19.16 18.32
CA GLU A 216 7.58 17.90 19.04
C GLU A 216 6.50 17.04 18.37
N ARG A 217 5.34 17.62 18.01
CA ARG A 217 4.29 16.90 17.28
C ARG A 217 4.78 16.35 15.95
N LYS A 218 5.56 17.14 15.20
CA LYS A 218 6.15 16.69 13.94
C LYS A 218 7.21 15.60 14.13
N SER A 219 8.03 15.72 15.17
CA SER A 219 9.03 14.70 15.50
C SER A 219 8.36 13.36 15.80
N ARG A 220 7.30 13.34 16.62
CA ARG A 220 6.55 12.11 16.92
C ARG A 220 5.94 11.48 15.67
N ALA A 221 5.27 12.28 14.84
CA ALA A 221 4.70 11.79 13.59
C ALA A 221 5.76 11.20 12.65
N TRP A 222 6.97 11.77 12.61
CA TRP A 222 8.07 11.20 11.82
C TRP A 222 8.66 9.93 12.45
N GLN A 223 8.68 9.80 13.77
CA GLN A 223 9.09 8.57 14.48
C GLN A 223 8.11 7.43 14.20
N GLU A 224 6.80 7.68 14.31
CA GLU A 224 5.74 6.71 13.99
C GLU A 224 5.82 6.23 12.54
N GLN A 225 6.16 7.12 11.61
CA GLN A 225 6.35 6.80 10.20
C GLN A 225 7.72 6.16 9.89
N GLY A 226 8.60 5.98 10.89
CA GLY A 226 9.94 5.43 10.72
C GLY A 226 10.88 6.31 9.89
N ARG A 227 10.58 7.62 9.75
CA ARG A 227 11.36 8.61 8.97
C ARG A 227 12.63 9.08 9.68
N VAL A 228 12.62 9.05 11.01
CA VAL A 228 13.76 9.42 11.87
C VAL A 228 13.95 8.36 12.95
N GLN A 229 15.11 8.36 13.60
CA GLN A 229 15.41 7.48 14.72
C GLN A 229 14.39 7.67 15.86
N PRO A 230 13.97 6.61 16.57
CA PRO A 230 13.00 6.70 17.67
C PRO A 230 13.44 7.65 18.80
N ILE A 231 14.74 7.79 19.04
CA ILE A 231 15.30 8.64 20.10
C ILE A 231 15.37 10.12 19.68
N ARG A 232 15.30 10.41 18.38
CA ARG A 232 15.56 11.77 17.86
C ARG A 232 14.31 12.64 18.00
N MET A 233 14.40 13.67 18.83
CA MET A 233 13.36 14.70 18.97
C MET A 233 13.90 16.10 18.66
N PHE A 234 13.07 16.90 18.01
CA PHE A 234 13.35 18.31 17.76
C PHE A 234 12.42 19.18 18.62
N SER A 235 13.01 20.06 19.43
CA SER A 235 12.29 21.05 20.24
C SER A 235 12.33 22.46 19.65
N LYS A 236 13.08 22.67 18.56
CA LYS A 236 13.27 23.95 17.89
C LYS A 236 13.39 23.78 16.37
N LEU A 237 13.13 24.85 15.62
CA LEU A 237 13.33 24.96 14.17
C LEU A 237 14.82 25.00 13.79
N SER A 238 15.54 23.92 14.06
CA SER A 238 16.93 23.77 13.61
C SER A 238 17.01 23.55 12.10
N LEU A 239 18.17 23.84 11.48
CA LEU A 239 18.45 23.48 10.07
C LEU A 239 18.16 22.00 9.78
N ARG A 240 18.46 21.11 10.73
CA ARG A 240 18.16 19.68 10.62
C ARG A 240 16.66 19.38 10.65
N PHE A 241 15.89 20.12 11.44
CA PHE A 241 14.43 20.02 11.45
C PHE A 241 13.85 20.47 10.11
N VAL A 242 14.30 21.62 9.59
CA VAL A 242 13.85 22.15 8.29
C VAL A 242 14.19 21.20 7.15
N GLY A 243 15.41 20.64 7.14
CA GLY A 243 15.82 19.62 6.18
C GLY A 243 14.95 18.37 6.24
N ASN A 244 14.67 17.83 7.43
CA ASN A 244 13.76 16.70 7.60
C ASN A 244 12.32 17.03 7.20
N TRP A 245 11.87 18.25 7.47
CA TRP A 245 10.55 18.71 7.07
C TRP A 245 10.43 18.74 5.54
N ALA A 246 11.40 19.31 4.84
CA ALA A 246 11.43 19.34 3.39
C ALA A 246 11.45 17.91 2.80
N LEU A 247 12.35 17.04 3.30
CA LEU A 247 12.42 15.64 2.87
C LEU A 247 11.11 14.88 3.14
N SER A 248 10.42 15.15 4.24
CA SER A 248 9.15 14.49 4.54
C SER A 248 8.04 14.77 3.52
N LYS A 249 8.19 15.83 2.73
CA LYS A 249 7.24 16.22 1.67
C LYS A 249 7.61 15.66 0.31
N THR A 250 8.89 15.42 0.06
CA THR A 250 9.39 15.07 -1.27
C THR A 250 9.72 13.60 -1.41
N VAL A 251 10.12 12.91 -0.32
CA VAL A 251 10.61 11.53 -0.40
C VAL A 251 9.84 10.55 0.49
N PRO A 252 9.76 9.26 0.09
CA PRO A 252 9.24 8.18 0.94
C PRO A 252 10.03 8.04 2.25
N ALA A 253 9.39 7.49 3.27
CA ALA A 253 9.98 7.38 4.60
C ALA A 253 11.33 6.65 4.66
N PRO A 254 11.55 5.52 3.95
CA PRO A 254 12.86 4.85 3.95
C PRO A 254 13.98 5.70 3.37
N VAL A 255 13.68 6.48 2.32
CA VAL A 255 14.65 7.36 1.65
C VAL A 255 15.01 8.53 2.57
N GLN A 256 14.02 9.13 3.23
CA GLN A 256 14.27 10.16 4.23
C GLN A 256 15.17 9.63 5.36
N ARG A 257 14.90 8.42 5.87
CA ARG A 257 15.72 7.81 6.92
C ARG A 257 17.16 7.63 6.46
N TRP A 258 17.36 7.13 5.24
CA TRP A 258 18.70 6.96 4.66
C TRP A 258 19.48 8.28 4.50
N LEU A 259 18.79 9.38 4.13
CA LEU A 259 19.42 10.70 4.01
C LEU A 259 19.72 11.34 5.38
N SER A 260 18.80 11.21 6.33
CA SER A 260 18.86 11.90 7.62
C SER A 260 19.65 11.18 8.72
N ASP A 261 19.92 9.89 8.54
CA ASP A 261 20.57 9.02 9.53
C ASP A 261 21.84 8.40 8.93
N SER A 262 23.00 8.87 9.40
CA SER A 262 24.31 8.39 8.96
C SER A 262 24.58 6.93 9.34
N ASP A 263 24.09 6.49 10.50
CA ASP A 263 24.36 5.14 11.01
C ASP A 263 23.51 4.13 10.26
N HIS A 264 22.25 4.48 10.01
CA HIS A 264 21.37 3.68 9.16
C HIS A 264 21.91 3.59 7.72
N ARG A 265 22.41 4.71 7.16
CA ARG A 265 23.05 4.72 5.84
C ARG A 265 24.29 3.84 5.79
N ARG A 266 25.20 3.97 6.76
CA ARG A 266 26.42 3.18 6.85
C ARG A 266 26.10 1.69 6.95
N THR A 267 25.17 1.31 7.82
CA THR A 267 24.73 -0.08 7.99
C THR A 267 24.12 -0.63 6.71
N SER A 268 23.27 0.16 6.04
CA SER A 268 22.65 -0.22 4.77
C SER A 268 23.69 -0.43 3.66
N LEU A 269 24.67 0.46 3.55
CA LEU A 269 25.79 0.34 2.59
C LEU A 269 26.68 -0.87 2.88
N GLN A 270 26.99 -1.14 4.16
CA GLN A 270 27.75 -2.32 4.56
C GLN A 270 27.00 -3.61 4.20
N ARG A 271 25.69 -3.69 4.47
CA ARG A 271 24.87 -4.84 4.08
C ARG A 271 24.80 -5.01 2.56
N MET A 272 24.62 -3.92 1.82
CA MET A 272 24.64 -3.95 0.35
C MET A 272 25.97 -4.50 -0.19
N PHE A 273 27.08 -4.00 0.34
CA PHE A 273 28.41 -4.46 -0.04
C PHE A 273 28.62 -5.95 0.29
N LEU A 274 28.26 -6.37 1.50
CA LEU A 274 28.36 -7.77 1.91
C LEU A 274 27.47 -8.68 1.07
N LEU A 275 26.28 -8.24 0.66
CA LEU A 275 25.43 -9.02 -0.23
C LEU A 275 25.97 -9.12 -1.65
N ALA A 276 26.81 -8.18 -2.09
CA ALA A 276 27.48 -8.26 -3.38
C ALA A 276 28.68 -9.23 -3.34
N VAL A 277 29.44 -9.22 -2.25
CA VAL A 277 30.78 -9.85 -2.21
C VAL A 277 30.85 -11.12 -1.35
N SER A 278 30.06 -11.24 -0.27
CA SER A 278 30.16 -12.34 0.70
C SER A 278 29.14 -13.44 0.46
N ALA A 279 29.62 -14.63 0.07
CA ALA A 279 28.82 -15.85 -0.08
C ALA A 279 28.11 -16.26 1.22
N ARG A 280 28.83 -16.18 2.35
CA ARG A 280 28.32 -16.52 3.69
C ARG A 280 27.18 -15.57 4.08
N PHE A 281 27.36 -14.27 3.88
CA PHE A 281 26.33 -13.28 4.19
C PHE A 281 25.10 -13.40 3.27
N GLN A 282 25.31 -13.61 1.96
CA GLN A 282 24.23 -13.86 0.99
C GLN A 282 23.33 -15.02 1.43
N ARG A 283 23.93 -16.13 1.86
CA ARG A 283 23.21 -17.32 2.32
C ARG A 283 22.35 -17.05 3.55
N GLU A 284 22.96 -16.53 4.62
CA GLU A 284 22.25 -16.30 5.88
C GLU A 284 21.17 -15.22 5.73
N PHE A 285 21.45 -14.17 4.96
CA PHE A 285 20.45 -13.14 4.67
C PHE A 285 19.28 -13.67 3.84
N GLY A 286 19.54 -14.56 2.88
CA GLY A 286 18.51 -15.25 2.12
C GLY A 286 17.61 -16.14 3.00
N LYS A 287 18.22 -16.92 3.90
CA LYS A 287 17.50 -17.73 4.90
C LYS A 287 16.64 -16.85 5.82
N TYR A 288 17.22 -15.77 6.35
CA TYR A 288 16.51 -14.81 7.19
C TYR A 288 15.27 -14.24 6.50
N ALA A 289 15.41 -13.80 5.24
CA ALA A 289 14.31 -13.22 4.48
C ALA A 289 13.16 -14.22 4.23
N ILE A 290 13.50 -15.48 3.96
CA ILE A 290 12.52 -16.54 3.69
C ILE A 290 11.82 -16.98 4.98
N ARG A 291 12.56 -17.17 6.07
CA ARG A 291 11.99 -17.42 7.40
C ARG A 291 11.09 -16.28 7.86
N GLY A 292 11.48 -15.04 7.58
CA GLY A 292 10.65 -13.86 7.80
C GLY A 292 9.30 -13.93 7.06
N ALA A 293 9.31 -14.32 5.78
CA ALA A 293 8.10 -14.49 4.99
C ALA A 293 7.22 -15.64 5.53
N ILE A 294 7.82 -16.79 5.88
CA ILE A 294 7.10 -17.93 6.48
C ILE A 294 6.39 -17.49 7.77
N ARG A 295 7.10 -16.79 8.66
CA ARG A 295 6.51 -16.24 9.91
C ARG A 295 5.38 -15.24 9.65
N GLU A 296 5.52 -14.39 8.63
CA GLU A 296 4.46 -13.42 8.29
C GLU A 296 3.17 -14.12 7.83
N TRP A 297 3.30 -15.23 7.10
CA TRP A 297 2.18 -16.06 6.65
C TRP A 297 1.57 -16.90 7.78
N ASP A 298 2.41 -17.43 8.66
CA ASP A 298 1.99 -18.18 9.85
C ASP A 298 1.18 -17.29 10.80
N LYS A 299 1.71 -16.11 11.14
CA LYS A 299 1.01 -15.11 11.95
C LYS A 299 -0.31 -14.64 11.33
N ALA A 300 -0.41 -14.68 10.00
CA ALA A 300 -1.63 -14.34 9.28
C ALA A 300 -2.63 -15.52 9.19
N GLY A 301 -2.33 -16.69 9.76
CA GLY A 301 -3.16 -17.89 9.69
C GLY A 301 -3.31 -18.43 8.26
N ARG A 302 -2.34 -18.16 7.37
CA ARG A 302 -2.43 -18.50 5.93
C ARG A 302 -1.80 -19.86 5.59
N LEU A 303 -1.10 -20.48 6.53
CA LEU A 303 -0.46 -21.79 6.36
C LEU A 303 -1.39 -22.91 6.83
N GLN A 304 -1.37 -24.05 6.14
CA GLN A 304 -2.13 -25.22 6.55
C GLN A 304 -1.46 -25.92 7.76
N PRO A 305 -2.22 -26.72 8.54
CA PRO A 305 -1.66 -27.53 9.62
C PRO A 305 -0.50 -28.41 9.13
N GLY A 306 0.66 -28.33 9.79
CA GLY A 306 1.87 -29.06 9.41
C GLY A 306 2.73 -28.43 8.29
N GLU A 307 2.21 -27.42 7.57
CA GLU A 307 2.95 -26.74 6.50
C GLU A 307 4.11 -25.90 7.06
N LEU A 308 3.93 -25.28 8.23
CA LEU A 308 4.96 -24.50 8.91
C LEU A 308 6.22 -25.34 9.21
N GLN A 309 6.05 -26.49 9.85
CA GLN A 309 7.16 -27.39 10.23
C GLN A 309 7.87 -27.92 8.99
N ALA A 310 7.11 -28.27 7.95
CA ALA A 310 7.67 -28.70 6.67
C ALA A 310 8.52 -27.59 6.02
N LEU A 311 7.99 -26.36 5.90
CA LEU A 311 8.72 -25.22 5.32
C LEU A 311 9.95 -24.83 6.15
N GLN A 312 9.85 -24.88 7.48
CA GLN A 312 10.97 -24.59 8.38
C GLN A 312 12.09 -25.63 8.25
N SER A 313 11.75 -26.92 8.20
CA SER A 313 12.72 -28.01 8.02
C SER A 313 13.43 -27.92 6.66
N GLU A 314 12.68 -27.65 5.59
CA GLU A 314 13.21 -27.54 4.22
C GLU A 314 14.12 -26.30 4.08
N SER A 315 13.72 -25.16 4.65
CA SER A 315 14.52 -23.91 4.64
C SER A 315 15.80 -23.97 5.48
N SER A 316 15.92 -24.96 6.36
CA SER A 316 17.10 -25.16 7.21
C SER A 316 18.04 -26.27 6.70
N SER A 317 17.65 -26.97 5.63
CA SER A 317 18.45 -28.02 5.01
C SER A 317 19.70 -27.47 4.31
N GLN A 318 20.79 -28.26 4.28
CA GLN A 318 22.02 -27.87 3.59
C GLN A 318 21.83 -27.79 2.06
N ASN A 319 20.93 -28.60 1.49
CA ASN A 319 20.61 -28.57 0.06
C ASN A 319 19.96 -27.24 -0.38
N PHE A 320 19.42 -26.48 0.57
CA PHE A 320 18.82 -25.18 0.33
C PHE A 320 19.86 -24.02 0.35
N ASP A 321 21.08 -24.25 0.81
CA ASP A 321 22.10 -23.21 1.00
C ASP A 321 22.47 -22.44 -0.27
N GLU A 322 22.65 -23.17 -1.38
CA GLU A 322 23.00 -22.58 -2.68
C GLU A 322 21.84 -21.72 -3.21
N TYR A 323 20.61 -22.18 -2.96
CA TYR A 323 19.39 -21.48 -3.32
C TYR A 323 19.25 -20.19 -2.49
N ALA A 324 19.37 -20.28 -1.16
CA ALA A 324 19.33 -19.13 -0.25
C ALA A 324 20.36 -18.06 -0.63
N ARG A 325 21.57 -18.48 -1.03
CA ARG A 325 22.62 -17.58 -1.51
C ARG A 325 22.22 -16.84 -2.79
N CYS A 326 21.66 -17.53 -3.78
CA CYS A 326 21.13 -16.92 -5.00
C CYS A 326 20.05 -15.87 -4.69
N PHE A 327 19.11 -16.21 -3.80
CA PHE A 327 18.05 -15.31 -3.37
C PHE A 327 18.60 -14.05 -2.67
N GLY A 328 19.52 -14.22 -1.72
CA GLY A 328 20.16 -13.11 -1.01
C GLY A 328 20.90 -12.14 -1.96
N MET A 329 21.58 -12.66 -2.97
CA MET A 329 22.21 -11.85 -4.01
C MET A 329 21.17 -11.07 -4.84
N HIS A 330 20.05 -11.66 -5.24
CA HIS A 330 19.02 -10.91 -5.96
C HIS A 330 18.34 -9.84 -5.09
N LEU A 331 18.22 -10.09 -3.78
CA LEU A 331 17.77 -9.08 -2.82
C LEU A 331 18.73 -7.89 -2.74
N SER A 332 20.03 -8.10 -2.96
CA SER A 332 21.05 -7.03 -3.02
C SER A 332 20.76 -6.01 -4.13
N VAL A 333 20.31 -6.47 -5.30
CA VAL A 333 19.92 -5.62 -6.43
C VAL A 333 18.69 -4.77 -6.05
N LYS A 334 17.80 -5.28 -5.19
CA LYS A 334 16.66 -4.51 -4.68
C LYS A 334 17.05 -3.43 -3.67
N LEU A 335 18.14 -3.60 -2.91
CA LEU A 335 18.60 -2.56 -1.99
C LEU A 335 19.12 -1.30 -2.72
N ILE A 336 19.54 -1.46 -3.98
CA ILE A 336 19.92 -0.36 -4.87
C ILE A 336 18.68 0.24 -5.58
N ALA A 337 17.53 -0.45 -5.57
CA ALA A 337 16.32 0.00 -6.25
C ALA A 337 15.80 1.38 -5.81
N PRO A 338 15.86 1.81 -4.53
CA PRO A 338 15.48 3.16 -4.13
C PRO A 338 16.33 4.27 -4.78
N LEU A 339 17.56 3.97 -5.19
CA LEU A 339 18.41 4.89 -5.97
C LEU A 339 18.08 4.82 -7.47
N LEU A 340 17.80 3.62 -7.99
CA LEU A 340 17.52 3.41 -9.40
C LEU A 340 16.13 3.88 -9.84
N ILE A 341 15.11 3.79 -8.98
CA ILE A 341 13.73 4.17 -9.33
C ILE A 341 13.63 5.67 -9.66
N PRO A 342 14.13 6.60 -8.83
CA PRO A 342 14.17 8.02 -9.17
C PRO A 342 15.01 8.29 -10.43
N LEU A 343 16.12 7.57 -10.61
CA LEU A 343 16.99 7.72 -11.78
C LEU A 343 16.32 7.25 -13.07
N LYS A 344 15.49 6.19 -13.00
CA LYS A 344 14.66 5.72 -14.11
C LYS A 344 13.55 6.71 -14.44
N ILE A 345 12.83 7.21 -13.44
CA ILE A 345 11.75 8.19 -13.64
C ILE A 345 12.33 9.50 -14.20
N GLY A 346 13.40 10.01 -13.59
CA GLY A 346 14.10 11.20 -14.06
C GLY A 346 14.71 11.01 -15.45
N GLY A 347 15.26 9.83 -15.73
CA GLY A 347 15.79 9.47 -17.05
C GLY A 347 14.73 9.42 -18.16
N VAL A 348 13.56 8.84 -17.88
CA VAL A 348 12.41 8.87 -18.80
C VAL A 348 11.92 10.30 -19.01
N PHE A 349 11.80 11.08 -17.94
CA PHE A 349 11.37 12.47 -18.03
C PHE A 349 12.36 13.33 -18.83
N ALA A 350 13.66 13.14 -18.60
CA ALA A 350 14.71 13.80 -19.36
C ALA A 350 14.67 13.38 -20.84
N PHE A 351 14.53 12.08 -21.14
CA PHE A 351 14.37 11.59 -22.51
C PHE A 351 13.16 12.21 -23.22
N VAL A 352 12.01 12.33 -22.56
CA VAL A 352 10.82 12.96 -23.13
C VAL A 352 11.05 14.45 -23.43
N LEU A 353 11.87 15.13 -22.64
CA LEU A 353 12.17 16.55 -22.82
C LEU A 353 13.30 16.84 -23.81
N THR A 354 14.31 15.97 -23.89
CA THR A 354 15.54 16.23 -24.65
C THR A 354 15.68 15.35 -25.90
N GLY A 355 14.93 14.25 -25.99
CA GLY A 355 15.07 13.24 -27.04
C GLY A 355 16.35 12.38 -26.93
N ASP A 356 17.18 12.60 -25.91
CA ASP A 356 18.47 11.91 -25.77
C ASP A 356 18.30 10.51 -25.16
N VAL A 357 18.57 9.49 -25.98
CA VAL A 357 18.48 8.06 -25.62
C VAL A 357 19.41 7.70 -24.46
N LEU A 358 20.51 8.43 -24.23
CA LEU A 358 21.40 8.22 -23.09
C LEU A 358 20.69 8.43 -21.74
N CYS A 359 19.62 9.23 -21.71
CA CYS A 359 18.80 9.41 -20.52
C CYS A 359 18.05 8.12 -20.11
N LEU A 360 17.90 7.14 -21.00
CA LEU A 360 17.27 5.85 -20.73
C LEU A 360 18.25 4.80 -20.16
N LEU A 361 19.54 5.11 -20.09
CA LEU A 361 20.59 4.20 -19.62
C LEU A 361 20.30 3.59 -18.22
N PRO A 362 19.76 4.32 -17.22
CA PRO A 362 19.36 3.75 -15.93
C PRO A 362 18.31 2.63 -16.00
N ILE A 363 17.52 2.57 -17.08
CA ILE A 363 16.52 1.52 -17.31
C ILE A 363 17.22 0.22 -17.72
N VAL A 364 18.27 0.32 -18.53
CA VAL A 364 19.01 -0.81 -19.13
C VAL A 364 20.07 -1.39 -18.19
N VAL A 365 20.66 -0.56 -17.30
CA VAL A 365 21.71 -0.97 -16.36
C VAL A 365 21.27 -2.14 -15.46
N SER A 366 20.04 -2.13 -14.93
CA SER A 366 19.60 -3.17 -13.99
C SER A 366 19.41 -4.55 -14.67
N PRO A 367 18.74 -4.67 -15.83
CA PRO A 367 18.75 -5.89 -16.63
C PRO A 367 20.16 -6.34 -17.04
N ALA A 368 21.00 -5.42 -17.53
CA ALA A 368 22.36 -5.75 -17.98
C ALA A 368 23.23 -6.32 -16.85
N CYS A 369 23.21 -5.71 -15.66
CA CYS A 369 23.91 -6.23 -14.48
C CYS A 369 23.38 -7.61 -14.06
N ARG A 370 22.06 -7.85 -14.10
CA ARG A 370 21.48 -9.17 -13.79
C ARG A 370 21.95 -10.22 -14.78
N THR A 371 21.94 -9.90 -16.08
CA THR A 371 22.41 -10.80 -17.14
C THR A 371 23.90 -11.09 -16.98
N ALA A 372 24.74 -10.07 -16.75
CA ALA A 372 26.18 -10.24 -16.54
C ALA A 372 26.49 -11.11 -15.30
N ILE A 373 25.79 -10.90 -14.19
CA ILE A 373 25.93 -11.72 -12.97
C ILE A 373 25.51 -13.17 -13.23
N THR A 374 24.42 -13.37 -13.97
CA THR A 374 23.92 -14.72 -14.31
C THR A 374 24.91 -15.45 -15.22
N LEU A 375 25.44 -14.77 -16.25
CA LEU A 375 26.46 -15.30 -17.17
C LEU A 375 27.77 -15.61 -16.45
N TRP A 376 28.25 -14.72 -15.57
CA TRP A 376 29.45 -14.96 -14.77
C TRP A 376 29.31 -16.19 -13.86
N ARG A 377 28.13 -16.42 -13.28
CA ARG A 377 27.86 -17.62 -12.47
C ARG A 377 27.73 -18.88 -13.32
N MET A 378 27.10 -18.81 -14.49
CA MET A 378 27.08 -19.93 -15.43
C MET A 378 28.51 -20.36 -15.77
N ALA A 379 29.41 -19.41 -16.03
CA ALA A 379 30.83 -19.67 -16.28
C ALA A 379 31.59 -20.21 -15.06
N ARG A 380 31.27 -19.73 -13.84
CA ARG A 380 31.96 -20.18 -12.61
C ARG A 380 31.47 -21.53 -12.07
N ASN A 381 30.21 -21.90 -12.35
CA ASN A 381 29.57 -23.10 -11.82
C ASN A 381 29.42 -24.24 -12.86
N VAL A 382 30.15 -24.20 -13.98
CA VAL A 382 30.14 -25.26 -15.03
C VAL A 382 30.38 -26.67 -14.47
N GLY A 383 31.13 -26.80 -13.36
CA GLY A 383 31.40 -28.10 -12.70
C GLY A 383 30.33 -28.61 -11.72
N ARG A 384 29.34 -27.78 -11.34
CA ARG A 384 28.25 -28.17 -10.41
C ARG A 384 26.96 -28.15 -11.23
N ARG A 385 26.45 -29.33 -11.62
CA ARG A 385 25.29 -29.54 -12.52
C ARG A 385 23.98 -28.91 -11.99
N VAL A 386 23.92 -27.58 -11.93
CA VAL A 386 22.72 -26.78 -11.65
C VAL A 386 22.21 -26.27 -13.00
N ASN A 387 20.95 -26.54 -13.33
CA ASN A 387 20.35 -26.16 -14.60
C ASN A 387 20.02 -24.65 -14.63
N TYR A 388 20.96 -23.85 -15.14
CA TYR A 388 20.76 -22.39 -15.32
C TYR A 388 20.02 -22.01 -16.61
N GLY A 389 19.70 -22.97 -17.50
CA GLY A 389 19.05 -22.68 -18.79
C GLY A 389 17.65 -22.07 -18.66
N GLU A 390 16.86 -22.53 -17.69
CA GLU A 390 15.52 -22.00 -17.40
C GLU A 390 15.57 -20.59 -16.78
N ALA A 391 16.70 -20.22 -16.14
CA ALA A 391 16.93 -18.89 -15.58
C ALA A 391 17.01 -17.79 -16.64
N LEU A 392 17.60 -18.12 -17.79
CA LEU A 392 17.86 -17.18 -18.88
C LEU A 392 16.55 -16.80 -19.60
N LEU A 393 15.67 -17.77 -19.81
CA LEU A 393 14.35 -17.59 -20.43
C LEU A 393 13.40 -16.73 -19.59
N VAL A 394 13.40 -16.90 -18.27
CA VAL A 394 12.52 -16.12 -17.36
C VAL A 394 13.12 -14.74 -17.02
N GLY A 395 14.46 -14.59 -17.13
CA GLY A 395 15.17 -13.34 -16.85
C GLY A 395 14.89 -12.19 -17.84
N VAL A 396 14.30 -12.49 -19.00
CA VAL A 396 13.96 -11.50 -20.05
C VAL A 396 12.75 -10.63 -19.66
N LEU A 397 11.89 -11.07 -18.74
CA LEU A 397 10.70 -10.32 -18.33
C LEU A 397 11.03 -9.30 -17.21
N PRO A 398 10.99 -7.97 -17.46
CA PRO A 398 11.57 -6.94 -16.59
C PRO A 398 11.00 -6.85 -15.16
N VAL A 399 9.79 -7.37 -14.96
CA VAL A 399 9.04 -7.33 -13.69
C VAL A 399 9.04 -8.70 -12.97
N ILE A 400 9.45 -9.77 -13.66
CA ILE A 400 9.31 -11.18 -13.23
C ILE A 400 10.64 -11.77 -12.70
N GLY A 401 11.69 -10.97 -12.58
CA GLY A 401 13.01 -11.44 -12.09
C GLY A 401 13.02 -12.06 -10.67
N ASN A 402 12.00 -11.83 -9.84
CA ASN A 402 11.89 -12.47 -8.52
C ASN A 402 11.30 -13.88 -8.57
N LEU A 403 10.58 -14.23 -9.65
CA LEU A 403 9.94 -15.53 -9.85
C LEU A 403 10.88 -16.54 -10.51
N ALA A 404 11.90 -16.08 -11.23
CA ALA A 404 12.88 -16.96 -11.87
C ALA A 404 13.54 -17.93 -10.87
N TYR A 405 13.82 -17.46 -9.64
CA TYR A 405 14.47 -18.28 -8.61
C TYR A 405 13.54 -19.34 -8.00
N PRO A 406 12.32 -19.00 -7.52
CA PRO A 406 11.38 -20.03 -7.06
C PRO A 406 11.03 -21.04 -8.16
N VAL A 407 10.95 -20.61 -9.43
CA VAL A 407 10.73 -21.49 -10.58
C VAL A 407 11.89 -22.48 -10.76
N GLN A 408 13.15 -22.03 -10.70
CA GLN A 408 14.32 -22.93 -10.72
C GLN A 408 14.36 -23.93 -9.56
N MET A 409 13.85 -23.51 -8.40
CA MET A 409 13.83 -24.33 -7.20
C MET A 409 12.68 -25.36 -7.22
N PHE A 410 11.67 -25.17 -8.07
CA PHE A 410 10.45 -25.97 -8.09
C PHE A 410 10.69 -27.47 -8.32
N ALA A 411 11.74 -27.83 -9.07
CA ALA A 411 12.12 -29.22 -9.31
C ALA A 411 12.77 -29.91 -8.08
N SER A 412 13.44 -29.16 -7.21
CA SER A 412 14.22 -29.71 -6.08
C SER A 412 13.52 -29.54 -4.72
N HIS A 413 12.80 -28.42 -4.54
CA HIS A 413 12.14 -28.04 -3.29
C HIS A 413 10.74 -27.49 -3.60
N ARG A 414 9.84 -28.36 -4.07
CA ARG A 414 8.53 -27.99 -4.65
C ARG A 414 7.65 -27.22 -3.67
N ARG A 415 7.63 -27.60 -2.39
CA ARG A 415 6.80 -26.95 -1.36
C ARG A 415 7.28 -25.52 -1.11
N LEU A 416 8.57 -25.36 -0.79
CA LEU A 416 9.16 -24.03 -0.59
C LEU A 416 9.08 -23.14 -1.84
N ALA A 417 9.22 -23.71 -3.04
CA ALA A 417 9.11 -22.96 -4.29
C ALA A 417 7.69 -22.44 -4.52
N THR A 418 6.69 -23.30 -4.32
CA THR A 418 5.27 -22.95 -4.39
C THR A 418 4.95 -21.82 -3.41
N PHE A 419 5.43 -21.93 -2.16
CA PHE A 419 5.27 -20.90 -1.15
C PHE A 419 5.86 -19.56 -1.59
N LEU A 420 7.10 -19.54 -2.08
CA LEU A 420 7.75 -18.31 -2.53
C LEU A 420 7.09 -17.68 -3.76
N ILE A 421 6.57 -18.48 -4.69
CA ILE A 421 5.81 -17.98 -5.85
C ILE A 421 4.54 -17.28 -5.37
N ARG A 422 3.81 -17.90 -4.44
CA ARG A 422 2.62 -17.31 -3.82
C ARG A 422 2.94 -16.05 -3.01
N ASP A 423 4.02 -16.02 -2.23
CA ASP A 423 4.44 -14.82 -1.50
C ASP A 423 4.80 -13.65 -2.43
N ASN A 424 5.48 -13.92 -3.54
CA ASN A 424 5.79 -12.88 -4.52
C ASN A 424 4.53 -12.36 -5.22
N ALA A 425 3.59 -13.24 -5.59
CA ALA A 425 2.31 -12.83 -6.17
C ALA A 425 1.49 -11.99 -5.17
N ALA A 426 1.47 -12.39 -3.90
CA ALA A 426 0.85 -11.62 -2.81
C ALA A 426 1.46 -10.22 -2.69
N ARG A 427 2.80 -10.10 -2.68
CA ARG A 427 3.50 -8.79 -2.66
C ARG A 427 3.16 -7.92 -3.87
N LEU A 428 3.03 -8.50 -5.06
CA LEU A 428 2.62 -7.76 -6.27
C LEU A 428 1.18 -7.25 -6.14
N GLY A 429 0.25 -8.09 -5.67
CA GLY A 429 -1.13 -7.67 -5.43
C GLY A 429 -1.24 -6.59 -4.36
N ARG A 430 -0.39 -6.63 -3.32
CA ARG A 430 -0.29 -5.59 -2.28
C ARG A 430 0.21 -4.24 -2.80
N TRP A 431 1.03 -4.24 -3.85
CA TRP A 431 1.65 -3.01 -4.37
C TRP A 431 0.71 -2.18 -5.24
N LEU A 432 -0.36 -2.77 -5.78
CA LEU A 432 -1.28 -2.07 -6.67
C LEU A 432 -1.89 -0.85 -5.93
N PRO A 433 -1.67 0.39 -6.41
CA PRO A 433 -2.23 1.56 -5.77
C PRO A 433 -3.76 1.43 -5.68
N ILE A 434 -4.34 1.97 -4.62
CA ILE A 434 -5.80 2.07 -4.41
C ILE A 434 -6.50 0.72 -4.12
N TYR A 435 -6.22 -0.32 -4.91
CA TYR A 435 -6.93 -1.61 -4.87
C TYR A 435 -6.14 -2.71 -4.16
N GLY A 436 -4.82 -2.56 -4.06
CA GLY A 436 -3.93 -3.45 -3.33
C GLY A 436 -3.88 -3.12 -1.84
N GLY A 437 -3.29 -4.02 -1.08
CA GLY A 437 -3.15 -3.92 0.36
C GLY A 437 -3.05 -5.30 1.00
N ARG A 438 -2.59 -5.35 2.25
CA ARG A 438 -2.55 -6.60 3.01
C ARG A 438 -3.99 -7.10 3.22
N ASP A 439 -4.20 -8.38 2.96
CA ASP A 439 -5.48 -9.09 3.01
C ASP A 439 -6.51 -8.60 1.98
N SER A 440 -6.06 -7.87 0.94
CA SER A 440 -6.94 -7.39 -0.14
C SER A 440 -7.36 -8.50 -1.10
N ARG A 441 -8.48 -8.29 -1.80
CA ARG A 441 -8.91 -9.18 -2.89
C ARG A 441 -7.90 -9.26 -4.03
N VAL A 442 -7.20 -8.16 -4.32
CA VAL A 442 -6.14 -8.16 -5.34
C VAL A 442 -4.99 -9.03 -4.91
N GLU A 443 -4.58 -8.98 -3.63
CA GLU A 443 -3.58 -9.89 -3.09
C GLU A 443 -4.04 -11.36 -3.22
N ILE A 444 -5.26 -11.69 -2.78
CA ILE A 444 -5.79 -13.05 -2.83
C ILE A 444 -5.95 -13.54 -4.28
N ALA A 445 -6.44 -12.68 -5.18
CA ALA A 445 -6.57 -12.99 -6.60
C ALA A 445 -5.20 -13.21 -7.24
N ALA A 446 -4.18 -12.42 -6.89
CA ALA A 446 -2.82 -12.62 -7.35
C ALA A 446 -2.25 -13.97 -6.86
N VAL A 447 -2.48 -14.32 -5.59
CA VAL A 447 -2.08 -15.64 -5.04
C VAL A 447 -2.78 -16.78 -5.79
N LYS A 448 -4.09 -16.66 -6.06
CA LYS A 448 -4.84 -17.68 -6.82
C LYS A 448 -4.38 -17.77 -8.27
N ALA A 449 -4.17 -16.64 -8.93
CA ALA A 449 -3.67 -16.58 -10.30
C ALA A 449 -2.28 -17.21 -10.43
N ALA A 450 -1.48 -17.20 -9.36
CA ALA A 450 -0.18 -17.86 -9.32
C ALA A 450 -0.26 -19.39 -9.38
N ASN A 451 -1.43 -20.01 -9.12
CA ASN A 451 -1.61 -21.46 -9.31
C ASN A 451 -1.57 -21.87 -10.79
N LEU A 452 -2.04 -21.01 -11.71
CA LEU A 452 -2.02 -21.32 -13.15
C LEU A 452 -0.59 -21.55 -13.71
N PRO A 453 0.41 -20.67 -13.48
CA PRO A 453 1.78 -20.95 -13.90
C PRO A 453 2.40 -22.11 -13.11
N LEU A 454 1.98 -22.38 -11.87
CA LEU A 454 2.44 -23.56 -11.12
C LEU A 454 1.95 -24.87 -11.78
N GLU A 455 0.68 -24.94 -12.18
CA GLU A 455 0.11 -26.09 -12.91
C GLU A 455 0.81 -26.29 -14.26
N LEU A 456 1.12 -25.21 -14.99
CA LEU A 456 1.89 -25.28 -16.23
C LEU A 456 3.33 -25.80 -16.00
N LEU A 457 3.98 -25.41 -14.90
CA LEU A 457 5.30 -25.93 -14.53
C LEU A 457 5.25 -27.42 -14.19
N GLU A 458 4.17 -27.88 -13.53
CA GLU A 458 3.97 -29.31 -13.24
C GLU A 458 3.78 -30.13 -14.52
N ILE A 459 2.97 -29.62 -15.45
CA ILE A 459 2.78 -30.25 -16.77
C ILE A 459 4.12 -30.30 -17.52
N GLY A 460 4.87 -29.19 -17.56
CA GLY A 460 6.18 -29.11 -18.22
C GLY A 460 7.22 -30.06 -17.60
N LEU A 461 7.26 -30.19 -16.28
CA LEU A 461 8.15 -31.14 -15.59
C LEU A 461 7.75 -32.61 -15.81
N SER A 462 6.44 -32.90 -15.88
CA SER A 462 5.96 -34.25 -16.20
C SER A 462 6.32 -34.67 -17.64
N LEU A 463 6.22 -33.73 -18.58
CA LEU A 463 6.56 -33.93 -19.99
C LEU A 463 8.07 -34.12 -20.17
N THR A 464 8.87 -33.29 -19.51
CA THR A 464 10.34 -33.42 -19.55
C THR A 464 10.82 -34.69 -18.84
N ALA A 465 10.16 -35.13 -17.75
CA ALA A 465 10.45 -36.42 -17.12
C ALA A 465 10.11 -37.61 -18.02
N ALA A 466 9.01 -37.55 -18.76
CA ALA A 466 8.64 -38.57 -19.76
C ALA A 466 9.66 -38.64 -20.91
N ILE A 467 10.12 -37.47 -21.40
CA ILE A 467 11.17 -37.38 -22.42
C ILE A 467 12.54 -37.86 -21.87
N ARG A 468 12.87 -37.56 -20.61
CA ARG A 468 14.13 -37.99 -19.98
C ARG A 468 14.19 -39.50 -19.79
N ARG A 469 13.05 -40.16 -19.55
CA ARG A 469 12.92 -41.64 -19.52
C ARG A 469 13.18 -42.28 -20.89
N LEU A 470 12.98 -41.56 -21.98
CA LEU A 470 13.27 -42.04 -23.34
C LEU A 470 14.76 -41.91 -23.71
N PHE A 471 15.54 -41.08 -23.01
CA PHE A 471 16.87 -40.68 -23.47
C PHE A 471 18.05 -40.86 -22.50
N VAL A 472 17.88 -41.37 -21.27
CA VAL A 472 19.01 -41.47 -20.32
C VAL A 472 19.37 -42.91 -19.93
N ARG A 473 20.48 -43.36 -20.49
CA ARG A 473 21.40 -44.39 -20.00
C ARG A 473 22.06 -43.87 -18.72
N THR A 474 21.98 -44.65 -17.64
CA THR A 474 22.50 -44.34 -16.30
C THR A 474 23.98 -43.96 -16.28
N SER A 475 24.30 -42.84 -15.63
CA SER A 475 25.65 -42.52 -15.13
C SER A 475 25.58 -42.34 -13.61
N LYS A 476 26.28 -43.22 -12.89
CA LYS A 476 26.66 -43.07 -11.49
C LYS A 476 27.71 -41.97 -11.36
N THR A 477 27.64 -41.13 -10.33
CA THR A 477 28.83 -40.63 -9.61
C THR A 477 28.45 -40.13 -8.21
N GLY A 478 29.33 -40.40 -7.24
CA GLY A 478 29.17 -40.16 -5.81
C GLY A 478 29.50 -38.73 -5.36
N PRO A 479 29.30 -38.43 -4.05
CA PRO A 479 29.45 -37.10 -3.50
C PRO A 479 30.93 -36.72 -3.34
N THR A 480 31.29 -35.51 -3.75
CA THR A 480 32.60 -34.91 -3.45
C THR A 480 32.46 -34.00 -2.24
N GLU A 481 33.02 -34.43 -1.13
CA GLU A 481 33.10 -33.70 0.13
C GLU A 481 34.13 -32.57 0.00
N GLN A 482 33.74 -31.32 0.27
CA GLN A 482 34.67 -30.19 0.34
C GLN A 482 34.89 -29.80 1.80
N VAL A 483 36.13 -29.98 2.26
CA VAL A 483 36.59 -29.54 3.59
C VAL A 483 36.62 -28.01 3.66
N PRO A 484 36.07 -27.37 4.71
CA PRO A 484 36.16 -25.92 4.85
C PRO A 484 37.57 -25.51 5.28
N VAL A 485 38.21 -24.69 4.46
CA VAL A 485 39.43 -23.97 4.83
C VAL A 485 39.07 -22.91 5.88
N ILE A 486 39.46 -23.13 7.12
CA ILE A 486 39.38 -22.15 8.20
C ILE A 486 40.68 -21.33 8.16
N LEU A 487 40.60 -20.11 7.63
CA LEU A 487 41.64 -19.10 7.79
C LEU A 487 41.26 -18.16 8.95
N SER A 488 42.27 -17.72 9.69
CA SER A 488 42.18 -16.92 10.91
C SER A 488 41.32 -15.66 10.74
N ALA A 489 40.56 -15.32 11.79
CA ALA A 489 39.55 -14.27 11.80
C ALA A 489 40.09 -12.90 11.37
N SER A 490 39.97 -12.63 10.07
CA SER A 490 40.38 -11.38 9.45
C SER A 490 39.46 -10.23 9.91
N ARG A 491 39.87 -8.97 9.68
CA ARG A 491 38.96 -7.82 9.87
C ARG A 491 37.66 -7.98 9.04
N TRP A 492 37.70 -8.77 7.97
CA TRP A 492 36.54 -9.11 7.14
C TRP A 492 35.57 -10.06 7.83
N ASP A 493 36.07 -11.11 8.50
CA ASP A 493 35.21 -12.07 9.22
C ASP A 493 34.51 -11.40 10.40
N ARG A 494 35.23 -10.55 11.14
CA ARG A 494 34.64 -9.73 12.22
C ARG A 494 33.52 -8.81 11.71
N LEU A 495 33.65 -8.24 10.52
CA LEU A 495 32.63 -7.40 9.92
C LEU A 495 31.40 -8.23 9.50
N ILE A 496 31.61 -9.41 8.90
CA ILE A 496 30.53 -10.35 8.57
C ILE A 496 29.80 -10.79 9.85
N ASP A 497 30.52 -11.23 10.87
CA ASP A 497 29.96 -11.70 12.13
C ASP A 497 29.18 -10.59 12.85
N SER A 498 29.68 -9.34 12.84
CA SER A 498 28.95 -8.20 13.42
C SER A 498 27.59 -7.95 12.74
N GLN A 499 27.51 -8.08 11.41
CA GLN A 499 26.26 -7.90 10.68
C GLN A 499 25.33 -9.10 10.81
N LEU A 500 25.87 -10.32 10.88
CA LEU A 500 25.10 -11.52 11.20
C LEU A 500 24.51 -11.45 12.62
N LYS A 501 25.27 -10.94 13.59
CA LYS A 501 24.78 -10.69 14.95
C LYS A 501 23.62 -9.69 14.97
N LEU A 502 23.76 -8.56 14.27
CA LEU A 502 22.66 -7.59 14.12
C LEU A 502 21.42 -8.20 13.45
N LEU A 503 21.59 -9.08 12.46
CA LEU A 503 20.48 -9.79 11.84
C LEU A 503 19.81 -10.75 12.83
N ALA A 504 20.59 -11.51 13.61
CA ALA A 504 20.11 -12.42 14.63
C ALA A 504 19.40 -11.67 15.78
N GLU A 505 19.94 -10.53 16.23
CA GLU A 505 19.29 -9.66 17.23
C GLU A 505 17.97 -9.09 16.69
N THR A 506 17.93 -8.70 15.41
CA THR A 506 16.69 -8.26 14.75
C THR A 506 15.68 -9.42 14.72
N GLU A 507 16.11 -10.62 14.36
CA GLU A 507 15.29 -11.83 14.33
C GLU A 507 14.71 -12.18 15.71
N ALA A 508 15.57 -12.16 16.74
CA ALA A 508 15.20 -12.43 18.13
C ALA A 508 14.25 -11.37 18.70
N SER A 509 14.44 -10.09 18.36
CA SER A 509 13.51 -9.02 18.77
C SER A 509 12.13 -9.15 18.13
N HIS A 510 12.05 -9.70 16.92
CA HIS A 510 10.76 -10.02 16.31
C HIS A 510 10.10 -11.26 16.93
N GLN A 511 10.89 -12.26 17.34
CA GLN A 511 10.39 -13.43 18.09
C GLN A 511 9.85 -13.03 19.46
N SER A 512 10.60 -12.23 20.23
CA SER A 512 10.17 -11.81 21.58
C SER A 512 8.93 -10.92 21.59
N VAL A 513 8.72 -10.12 20.54
CA VAL A 513 7.47 -9.36 20.36
C VAL A 513 6.30 -10.28 19.98
N SER A 514 6.53 -11.33 19.18
CA SER A 514 5.51 -12.35 18.90
C SER A 514 5.15 -13.12 20.17
N GLU A 515 6.15 -13.61 20.90
CA GLU A 515 5.97 -14.32 22.16
C GLU A 515 5.24 -13.45 23.20
N ARG A 516 5.51 -12.14 23.27
CA ARG A 516 4.74 -11.21 24.11
C ARG A 516 3.29 -11.07 23.68
N ILE A 517 3.01 -11.05 22.38
CA ILE A 517 1.64 -10.99 21.86
C ILE A 517 0.92 -12.31 22.14
N ASP A 518 1.57 -13.45 21.90
CA ASP A 518 1.02 -14.78 22.17
C ASP A 518 0.74 -14.95 23.67
N HIS A 519 1.64 -14.46 24.54
CA HIS A 519 1.45 -14.47 26.00
C HIS A 519 0.29 -13.55 26.46
N LEU A 520 0.05 -12.43 25.77
CA LEU A 520 -1.08 -11.52 26.04
C LEU A 520 -2.41 -12.05 25.48
N VAL A 521 -2.37 -12.86 24.42
CA VAL A 521 -3.54 -13.53 23.82
C VAL A 521 -3.91 -14.79 24.63
N ASP A 522 -2.93 -15.50 25.19
CA ASP A 522 -3.15 -16.66 26.05
C ASP A 522 -3.56 -16.31 27.48
N GLU A 523 -3.24 -15.11 27.97
CA GLU A 523 -3.65 -14.64 29.30
C GLU A 523 -5.17 -14.70 29.54
N PRO A 524 -6.04 -14.18 28.64
CA PRO A 524 -7.48 -14.32 28.78
C PRO A 524 -7.99 -15.76 28.59
N ASN A 525 -7.29 -16.60 27.83
CA ASN A 525 -7.65 -18.02 27.67
C ASN A 525 -7.28 -18.85 28.91
N ARG A 526 -6.18 -18.53 29.57
CA ARG A 526 -5.80 -19.14 30.87
C ARG A 526 -6.71 -18.69 32.00
N LEU A 527 -7.12 -17.42 32.01
CA LEU A 527 -8.09 -16.91 32.99
C LEU A 527 -9.49 -17.52 32.82
N ARG A 528 -9.90 -17.85 31.58
CA ARG A 528 -11.15 -18.58 31.30
C ARG A 528 -11.10 -20.08 31.60
N ALA A 529 -9.90 -20.69 31.59
CA ALA A 529 -9.73 -22.08 31.98
C ALA A 529 -9.58 -22.27 33.50
N ALA A 530 -9.34 -21.17 34.23
CA ALA A 530 -9.23 -21.14 35.69
C ALA A 530 -10.50 -20.62 36.39
N SER A 531 -11.54 -20.28 35.62
CA SER A 531 -12.91 -19.97 36.06
C SER A 531 -13.85 -21.09 35.63
#